data_AF-A0A520PRR1-F1
#
_entry.id   AF-A0A520PRR1-F1
#
_cell.length_a   1.000
_cell.length_b   1.000
_cell.length_c   1.000
_cell.angle_alpha   90.00
_cell.angle_beta   90.00
_cell.angle_gamma   90.00
#
_symmetry.space_group_name_H-M   'P 1'
#
loop_
_entity.id
_entity.type
_entity.pdbx_description
1 polymer ?
#
loop_
_entity_poly.entity_id
_entity_poly.type
_entity_poly.pdbx_seq_one_letter_code
_entity_poly.pdbx_strand_id
1 'polypeptide(L)'
;MSSRAWVALLLLSACDPAPVEPGCADDGDCAPGERCADAVCVPSPDAGMTDDAGPDDAGVCDCGAGEVCRDGACGADCGDPGATPCGAGRVCDYATGECADEGASGILTGEGVRCGDDGPLCLPGTECALDGTCAAAPPCFATRCTEDGAACWGRSCLTRRPAGACTPAPLDRMNMDDFLRGGDGGAFDLELDDACNAYVVTMISGTDYLRQLSPDGTLTIWNGVTNLNMGEVAVRRIEGDEFGTGDGEGQVGLTYVCCAACGCVSSDPQGVARLDRADPSASLPMVITAMPSPGEGPFQRSELDTGPYGLTWGRDNTLYVGNVTAQGDLVRADLDAGSTEEIHRLPARIHASAVFDRHSLLVAVDEGVVHRVATDSALTEVWAEVGEDVTSLVRDPFTGRIFISVTSARILEYTPDGTLLGEWESPGERGRLAYSPDGYLYYLISGWPTRAEVLRYALPETL
;
A
#
# COMPACT_ATOMS: atom_id res chain seq x y z
N MET A 1 73.70 -25.24 -8.59
CA MET A 1 72.81 -24.70 -7.53
C MET A 1 71.44 -24.51 -8.17
N SER A 2 70.74 -25.57 -8.56
CA SER A 2 69.82 -26.38 -7.74
C SER A 2 68.98 -25.54 -6.78
N SER A 3 67.83 -25.07 -7.26
CA SER A 3 66.65 -24.90 -6.42
C SER A 3 65.45 -25.33 -7.24
N ARG A 4 65.03 -26.57 -7.01
CA ARG A 4 63.81 -27.17 -7.55
C ARG A 4 62.63 -26.54 -6.84
N ALA A 5 61.87 -25.67 -7.51
CA ALA A 5 60.54 -25.30 -7.06
C ALA A 5 59.59 -26.44 -7.46
N TRP A 6 59.09 -27.14 -6.46
CA TRP A 6 58.15 -28.24 -6.60
C TRP A 6 56.80 -27.66 -7.05
N VAL A 7 56.36 -28.05 -8.25
CA VAL A 7 54.97 -27.88 -8.68
C VAL A 7 54.14 -28.87 -7.87
N ALA A 8 53.47 -28.39 -6.82
CA ALA A 8 52.43 -29.13 -6.14
C ALA A 8 51.17 -29.07 -7.03
N LEU A 9 50.98 -30.13 -7.81
CA LEU A 9 49.74 -30.38 -8.53
C LEU A 9 48.67 -30.73 -7.49
N LEU A 10 47.91 -29.73 -7.05
CA LEU A 10 46.70 -29.95 -6.26
C LEU A 10 45.67 -30.62 -7.18
N LEU A 11 45.61 -31.94 -7.10
CA LEU A 11 44.49 -32.74 -7.57
C LEU A 11 43.24 -32.27 -6.83
N LEU A 12 42.45 -31.41 -7.48
CA LEU A 12 41.06 -31.20 -7.13
C LEU A 12 40.34 -32.52 -7.39
N SER A 13 40.25 -33.35 -6.35
CA SER A 13 39.26 -34.41 -6.28
C SER A 13 37.90 -33.75 -6.40
N ALA A 14 37.27 -33.88 -7.56
CA ALA A 14 35.83 -33.71 -7.67
C ALA A 14 35.20 -34.66 -6.66
N CYS A 15 34.66 -34.11 -5.58
CA CYS A 15 33.66 -34.81 -4.81
C CYS A 15 32.43 -34.86 -5.72
N ASP A 16 32.29 -35.96 -6.46
CA ASP A 16 30.98 -36.36 -6.96
C ASP A 16 30.03 -36.33 -5.77
N PRO A 17 28.92 -35.55 -5.81
CA PRO A 17 27.88 -35.74 -4.82
C PRO A 17 27.44 -37.20 -4.94
N ALA A 18 27.43 -37.90 -3.81
CA ALA A 18 26.84 -39.23 -3.72
C ALA A 18 25.47 -39.20 -4.42
N PRO A 19 25.09 -40.24 -5.19
CA PRO A 19 23.77 -40.28 -5.77
C PRO A 19 22.78 -40.17 -4.62
N VAL A 20 22.09 -39.02 -4.55
CA VAL A 20 20.91 -38.86 -3.70
C VAL A 20 19.98 -39.96 -4.20
N GLU A 21 19.67 -40.93 -3.34
CA GLU A 21 18.69 -41.95 -3.70
C GLU A 21 17.44 -41.22 -4.22
N PRO A 22 16.85 -41.68 -5.34
CA PRO A 22 15.66 -41.02 -5.84
C PRO A 22 14.63 -41.15 -4.72
N GLY A 23 14.33 -40.02 -4.09
CA GLY A 23 13.17 -39.92 -3.24
C GLY A 23 11.92 -40.26 -4.06
N CYS A 24 10.81 -40.50 -3.38
CA CYS A 24 9.55 -40.75 -4.07
C CYS A 24 9.26 -39.62 -5.08
N ALA A 25 8.77 -39.98 -6.26
CA ALA A 25 8.31 -39.02 -7.27
C ALA A 25 6.78 -38.86 -7.20
N ASP A 26 6.08 -39.92 -6.80
CA ASP A 26 4.66 -39.92 -6.50
C ASP A 26 4.31 -40.87 -5.35
N ASP A 27 3.06 -40.82 -4.89
CA ASP A 27 2.56 -41.62 -3.76
C ASP A 27 2.66 -43.14 -4.01
N GLY A 28 2.70 -43.57 -5.28
CA GLY A 28 2.84 -44.97 -5.65
C GLY A 28 4.23 -45.55 -5.39
N ASP A 29 5.22 -44.68 -5.20
CA ASP A 29 6.58 -45.06 -4.80
C ASP A 29 6.69 -45.34 -3.28
N CYS A 30 5.68 -44.96 -2.49
CA CYS A 30 5.66 -45.10 -1.04
C CYS A 30 4.90 -46.35 -0.56
N ALA A 31 5.15 -46.77 0.68
CA ALA A 31 4.44 -47.90 1.26
C ALA A 31 2.96 -47.56 1.52
N PRO A 32 2.05 -48.56 1.56
CA PRO A 32 0.64 -48.31 1.85
C PRO A 32 0.45 -47.58 3.18
N GLY A 33 -0.23 -46.42 3.16
CA GLY A 33 -0.43 -45.54 4.33
C GLY A 33 0.55 -44.36 4.39
N GLU A 34 1.43 -44.21 3.41
CA GLU A 34 2.35 -43.07 3.26
C GLU A 34 2.06 -42.34 1.95
N ARG A 35 2.47 -41.06 1.85
CA ARG A 35 2.45 -40.25 0.64
C ARG A 35 3.81 -39.62 0.41
N CYS A 36 4.08 -39.25 -0.83
CA CYS A 36 5.30 -38.55 -1.16
C CYS A 36 5.19 -37.06 -0.85
N ALA A 37 6.01 -36.55 0.07
CA ALA A 37 6.15 -35.13 0.34
C ALA A 37 7.63 -34.74 0.27
N ASP A 38 7.97 -33.80 -0.60
CA ASP A 38 9.34 -33.29 -0.79
C ASP A 38 10.39 -34.41 -0.98
N ALA A 39 10.03 -35.41 -1.80
CA ALA A 39 10.85 -36.58 -2.10
C ALA A 39 11.12 -37.49 -0.87
N VAL A 40 10.29 -37.40 0.17
CA VAL A 40 10.33 -38.28 1.35
C VAL A 40 8.93 -38.88 1.56
N CYS A 41 8.87 -40.21 1.71
CA CYS A 41 7.63 -40.86 2.10
C CYS A 41 7.30 -40.50 3.55
N VAL A 42 6.17 -39.81 3.74
CA VAL A 42 5.66 -39.42 5.05
C VAL A 42 4.32 -40.12 5.29
N PRO A 43 3.96 -40.44 6.54
CA PRO A 43 2.65 -41.00 6.86
C PRO A 43 1.54 -40.09 6.30
N SER A 44 0.62 -40.68 5.54
CA SER A 44 -0.59 -39.96 5.11
C SER A 44 -1.43 -39.66 6.35
N PRO A 45 -2.09 -38.49 6.44
CA PRO A 45 -2.90 -38.12 7.61
C PRO A 45 -4.02 -39.11 7.96
N ASP A 46 -4.35 -40.05 7.07
CA ASP A 46 -5.43 -41.02 7.25
C ASP A 46 -4.91 -42.47 7.18
N ALA A 47 -4.25 -42.93 8.24
CA ALA A 47 -4.06 -44.36 8.49
C ALA A 47 -4.78 -44.74 9.80
N GLY A 48 -6.09 -44.56 9.79
CA GLY A 48 -6.93 -44.78 10.96
C GLY A 48 -8.42 -44.88 10.66
N MET A 49 -8.83 -45.47 9.53
CA MET A 49 -10.22 -45.85 9.33
C MET A 49 -10.29 -47.29 8.78
N THR A 50 -10.77 -48.20 9.62
CA THR A 50 -11.43 -49.41 9.15
C THR A 50 -12.80 -49.00 8.62
N ASP A 51 -13.01 -49.24 7.33
CA ASP A 51 -14.28 -49.04 6.62
C ASP A 51 -15.43 -49.75 7.34
N ASP A 52 -16.42 -48.96 7.75
CA ASP A 52 -17.84 -49.32 7.82
C ASP A 52 -18.65 -48.00 7.92
N ALA A 53 -18.64 -47.18 6.87
CA ALA A 53 -19.55 -46.03 6.74
C ALA A 53 -20.43 -46.24 5.51
N GLY A 54 -21.72 -46.50 5.77
CA GLY A 54 -22.76 -46.47 4.74
C GLY A 54 -23.05 -45.04 4.28
N PRO A 55 -23.91 -44.84 3.27
CA PRO A 55 -24.12 -43.55 2.60
C PRO A 55 -24.84 -42.46 3.43
N ASP A 56 -25.00 -42.62 4.75
CA ASP A 56 -25.94 -41.81 5.55
C ASP A 56 -25.30 -41.03 6.72
N ASP A 57 -23.98 -41.06 6.91
CA ASP A 57 -23.31 -40.30 7.98
C ASP A 57 -22.62 -39.03 7.46
N ALA A 58 -23.39 -38.14 6.83
CA ALA A 58 -23.07 -36.72 6.93
C ALA A 58 -23.31 -36.34 8.39
N GLY A 59 -22.28 -36.46 9.23
CA GLY A 59 -22.37 -36.23 10.67
C GLY A 59 -23.09 -34.92 10.96
N VAL A 60 -24.29 -35.02 11.55
CA VAL A 60 -25.02 -33.85 12.04
C VAL A 60 -24.19 -33.30 13.20
N CYS A 61 -23.40 -32.26 12.94
CA CYS A 61 -22.74 -31.57 14.05
C CYS A 61 -23.80 -30.78 14.84
N ASP A 62 -23.87 -31.02 16.15
CA ASP A 62 -24.63 -30.18 17.08
C ASP A 62 -23.70 -29.07 17.60
N CYS A 63 -23.53 -28.03 16.79
CA CYS A 63 -22.59 -26.94 17.08
C CYS A 63 -23.18 -25.89 18.03
N GLY A 64 -22.32 -25.33 18.88
CA GLY A 64 -22.67 -24.27 19.80
C GLY A 64 -22.91 -22.93 19.09
N ALA A 65 -23.40 -21.94 19.85
CA ALA A 65 -23.58 -20.59 19.34
C ALA A 65 -22.25 -19.99 18.84
N GLY A 66 -22.24 -19.48 17.62
CA GLY A 66 -21.05 -18.95 16.94
C GLY A 66 -20.19 -20.00 16.22
N GLU A 67 -20.61 -21.27 16.23
CA GLU A 67 -19.87 -22.35 15.59
C GLU A 67 -20.57 -22.85 14.33
N VAL A 68 -19.77 -23.31 13.37
CA VAL A 68 -20.20 -23.92 12.11
C VAL A 68 -19.60 -25.32 11.97
N CYS A 69 -20.40 -26.25 11.44
CA CYS A 69 -19.98 -27.62 11.15
C CYS A 69 -19.17 -27.66 9.86
N ARG A 70 -17.92 -28.13 9.91
CA ARG A 70 -17.10 -28.41 8.74
C ARG A 70 -16.39 -29.73 8.93
N ASP A 71 -16.50 -30.62 7.94
CA ASP A 71 -15.87 -31.95 7.96
C ASP A 71 -16.18 -32.76 9.23
N GLY A 72 -17.42 -32.65 9.74
CA GLY A 72 -17.86 -33.36 10.94
C GLY A 72 -17.35 -32.78 12.26
N ALA A 73 -16.72 -31.60 12.26
CA ALA A 73 -16.26 -30.89 13.44
C ALA A 73 -16.85 -29.47 13.54
N CYS A 74 -17.19 -29.04 14.76
CA CYS A 74 -17.60 -27.67 15.03
C CYS A 74 -16.35 -26.79 15.20
N GLY A 75 -16.30 -25.68 14.47
CA GLY A 75 -15.29 -24.65 14.64
C GLY A 75 -15.94 -23.28 14.83
N ALA A 76 -15.32 -22.43 15.66
CA ALA A 76 -15.75 -21.04 15.83
C ALA A 76 -15.57 -20.27 14.52
N ASP A 77 -16.67 -19.78 13.97
CA ASP A 77 -16.70 -18.96 12.77
C ASP A 77 -18.09 -18.31 12.67
N CYS A 78 -18.43 -17.44 13.63
CA CYS A 78 -19.76 -16.82 13.69
C CYS A 78 -20.10 -15.94 12.48
N GLY A 79 -19.09 -15.61 11.66
CA GLY A 79 -19.25 -14.81 10.44
C GLY A 79 -19.70 -15.63 9.25
N ASP A 80 -19.58 -16.95 9.32
CA ASP A 80 -20.15 -17.86 8.32
C ASP A 80 -21.68 -17.81 8.42
N PRO A 81 -22.41 -17.51 7.33
CA PRO A 81 -23.88 -17.51 7.31
C PRO A 81 -24.52 -18.86 7.71
N GLY A 82 -23.78 -19.96 7.61
CA GLY A 82 -24.17 -21.30 8.06
C GLY A 82 -23.90 -21.58 9.54
N ALA A 83 -23.25 -20.66 10.27
CA ALA A 83 -22.99 -20.83 11.70
C ALA A 83 -24.27 -20.71 12.54
N THR A 84 -24.27 -21.36 13.70
CA THR A 84 -25.32 -21.15 14.70
C THR A 84 -25.25 -19.71 15.20
N PRO A 85 -26.36 -18.94 15.22
CA PRO A 85 -26.33 -17.54 15.64
C PRO A 85 -25.74 -17.34 17.04
N CYS A 86 -25.08 -16.20 17.24
CA CYS A 86 -24.66 -15.80 18.58
C CYS A 86 -25.88 -15.72 19.52
N GLY A 87 -25.72 -16.23 20.74
CA GLY A 87 -26.78 -16.21 21.75
C GLY A 87 -27.24 -14.80 22.09
N ALA A 88 -28.38 -14.67 22.77
CA ALA A 88 -28.97 -13.37 23.09
C ALA A 88 -27.99 -12.41 23.79
N GLY A 89 -27.92 -11.16 23.29
CA GLY A 89 -27.02 -10.11 23.79
C GLY A 89 -25.57 -10.22 23.28
N ARG A 90 -25.28 -11.13 22.36
CA ARG A 90 -23.98 -11.30 21.73
C ARG A 90 -24.08 -11.11 20.23
N VAL A 91 -23.04 -10.53 19.64
CA VAL A 91 -22.88 -10.33 18.20
C VAL A 91 -21.65 -11.09 17.71
N CYS A 92 -21.58 -11.35 16.40
CA CYS A 92 -20.36 -11.87 15.83
C CYS A 92 -19.29 -10.78 15.79
N ASP A 93 -18.12 -11.08 16.35
CA ASP A 93 -16.89 -10.34 16.06
C ASP A 93 -16.21 -11.00 14.86
N TYR A 94 -16.37 -10.37 13.70
CA TYR A 94 -15.80 -10.87 12.45
C TYR A 94 -14.27 -10.91 12.48
N ALA A 95 -13.63 -10.11 13.34
CA ALA A 95 -12.18 -10.09 13.43
C ALA A 95 -11.61 -11.38 14.05
N THR A 96 -12.29 -11.93 15.05
CA THR A 96 -11.88 -13.16 15.75
C THR A 96 -12.62 -14.39 15.24
N GLY A 97 -13.81 -14.23 14.66
CA GLY A 97 -14.72 -15.33 14.32
C GLY A 97 -15.48 -15.89 15.52
N GLU A 98 -15.40 -15.24 16.69
CA GLU A 98 -16.08 -15.62 17.91
C GLU A 98 -17.24 -14.68 18.24
N CYS A 99 -18.22 -15.17 19.01
CA CYS A 99 -19.26 -14.29 19.54
C CYS A 99 -18.70 -13.38 20.64
N ALA A 100 -18.99 -12.09 20.57
CA ALA A 100 -18.62 -11.10 21.58
C ALA A 100 -19.87 -10.44 22.18
N ASP A 101 -19.73 -9.81 23.35
CA ASP A 101 -20.81 -9.01 23.93
C ASP A 101 -21.10 -7.80 23.03
N GLU A 102 -22.39 -7.50 22.83
CA GLU A 102 -22.79 -6.34 22.04
C GLU A 102 -22.22 -5.03 22.64
N GLY A 103 -21.55 -4.23 21.82
CA GLY A 103 -20.91 -2.98 22.25
C GLY A 103 -19.55 -3.16 22.93
N ALA A 104 -18.96 -4.35 22.94
CA ALA A 104 -17.56 -4.52 23.34
C ALA A 104 -16.64 -3.66 22.45
N SER A 105 -15.62 -3.04 23.05
CA SER A 105 -14.67 -2.19 22.33
C SER A 105 -13.73 -3.03 21.46
N GLY A 106 -13.46 -2.55 20.23
CA GLY A 106 -12.51 -3.18 19.31
C GLY A 106 -13.03 -4.43 18.59
N ILE A 107 -14.34 -4.68 18.60
CA ILE A 107 -14.95 -5.75 17.81
C ILE A 107 -15.29 -5.26 16.40
N LEU A 108 -15.11 -6.12 15.41
CA LEU A 108 -15.54 -5.86 14.05
C LEU A 108 -16.92 -6.45 13.84
N THR A 109 -17.93 -5.60 13.77
CA THR A 109 -19.33 -6.02 13.64
C THR A 109 -20.10 -5.06 12.73
N GLY A 110 -21.29 -5.47 12.29
CA GLY A 110 -22.11 -4.68 11.37
C GLY A 110 -22.92 -5.56 10.43
N GLU A 111 -23.78 -4.90 9.65
CA GLU A 111 -24.47 -5.52 8.54
C GLU A 111 -23.57 -5.58 7.30
N GLY A 112 -23.82 -6.54 6.41
CA GLY A 112 -23.11 -6.62 5.13
C GLY A 112 -23.72 -5.69 4.08
N VAL A 113 -22.89 -5.33 3.09
CA VAL A 113 -23.29 -4.55 1.92
C VAL A 113 -23.24 -5.44 0.69
N ARG A 114 -24.27 -5.39 -0.15
CA ARG A 114 -24.30 -6.13 -1.42
C ARG A 114 -23.60 -5.34 -2.51
N CYS A 115 -22.74 -6.01 -3.29
CA CYS A 115 -22.08 -5.38 -4.43
C CYS A 115 -23.00 -5.36 -5.65
N GLY A 116 -23.60 -4.20 -5.92
CA GLY A 116 -24.63 -4.06 -6.95
C GLY A 116 -25.89 -4.88 -6.64
N ASP A 117 -26.74 -5.06 -7.65
CA ASP A 117 -28.03 -5.72 -7.45
C ASP A 117 -27.92 -7.25 -7.31
N ASP A 118 -27.01 -7.85 -8.08
CA ASP A 118 -26.84 -9.31 -8.22
C ASP A 118 -25.52 -9.86 -7.68
N GLY A 119 -24.66 -9.01 -7.08
CA GLY A 119 -23.37 -9.45 -6.56
C GLY A 119 -23.41 -10.06 -5.16
N PRO A 120 -22.25 -10.48 -4.64
CA PRO A 120 -22.13 -11.08 -3.31
C PRO A 120 -22.46 -10.09 -2.20
N LEU A 121 -22.86 -10.63 -1.06
CA LEU A 121 -22.97 -9.89 0.20
C LEU A 121 -21.59 -9.81 0.87
N CYS A 122 -20.99 -8.63 0.91
CA CYS A 122 -19.76 -8.38 1.65
C CYS A 122 -20.10 -8.03 3.10
N LEU A 123 -19.88 -8.99 3.99
CA LEU A 123 -20.00 -8.87 5.43
C LEU A 123 -18.76 -8.16 6.02
N PRO A 124 -18.79 -7.75 7.30
CA PRO A 124 -17.70 -7.00 7.92
C PRO A 124 -16.31 -7.61 7.69
N GLY A 125 -15.33 -6.73 7.47
CA GLY A 125 -13.96 -7.10 7.08
C GLY A 125 -13.79 -7.37 5.59
N THR A 126 -14.84 -7.19 4.79
CA THR A 126 -14.77 -7.11 3.33
C THR A 126 -15.48 -5.86 2.83
N GLU A 127 -15.14 -5.44 1.62
CA GLU A 127 -15.78 -4.34 0.91
C GLU A 127 -15.97 -4.67 -0.57
N CYS A 128 -16.86 -3.93 -1.23
CA CYS A 128 -17.07 -4.09 -2.66
C CYS A 128 -15.87 -3.55 -3.47
N ALA A 129 -15.24 -4.45 -4.22
CA ALA A 129 -14.31 -4.09 -5.27
C ALA A 129 -15.05 -3.49 -6.47
N LEU A 130 -14.31 -2.77 -7.31
CA LEU A 130 -14.86 -2.14 -8.53
C LEU A 130 -15.46 -3.15 -9.50
N ASP A 131 -14.96 -4.38 -9.52
CA ASP A 131 -15.46 -5.46 -10.37
C ASP A 131 -16.74 -6.13 -9.82
N GLY A 132 -17.24 -5.64 -8.68
CA GLY A 132 -18.44 -6.16 -8.03
C GLY A 132 -18.19 -7.39 -7.15
N THR A 133 -16.93 -7.78 -6.92
CA THR A 133 -16.59 -8.86 -5.98
C THR A 133 -16.33 -8.34 -4.57
N CYS A 134 -16.29 -9.22 -3.57
CA CYS A 134 -15.85 -8.84 -2.22
C CYS A 134 -14.33 -8.95 -2.10
N ALA A 135 -13.68 -7.85 -1.75
CA ALA A 135 -12.28 -7.79 -1.41
C ALA A 135 -12.08 -7.64 0.11
N ALA A 136 -10.94 -8.09 0.63
CA ALA A 136 -10.59 -7.89 2.03
C ALA A 136 -10.48 -6.38 2.32
N ALA A 137 -11.10 -5.93 3.41
CA ALA A 137 -11.08 -4.53 3.82
C ALA A 137 -10.41 -4.41 5.19
N PRO A 138 -9.66 -3.32 5.44
CA PRO A 138 -9.16 -2.98 6.77
C PRO A 138 -10.19 -3.19 7.90
N PRO A 139 -9.81 -3.80 9.03
CA PRO A 139 -8.46 -4.24 9.42
C PRO A 139 -8.10 -5.67 8.96
N CYS A 140 -8.88 -6.26 8.05
CA CYS A 140 -8.71 -7.62 7.57
C CYS A 140 -7.88 -7.66 6.29
N PHE A 141 -7.04 -8.69 6.16
CA PHE A 141 -6.17 -8.87 4.99
C PHE A 141 -6.45 -10.17 4.21
N ALA A 142 -7.41 -10.96 4.67
CA ALA A 142 -7.92 -12.11 3.93
C ALA A 142 -9.45 -12.04 3.80
N THR A 143 -9.97 -12.77 2.82
CA THR A 143 -11.40 -12.94 2.61
C THR A 143 -11.73 -14.42 2.72
N ARG A 144 -12.88 -14.74 3.29
CA ARG A 144 -13.52 -16.05 3.20
C ARG A 144 -14.91 -15.87 2.62
N CYS A 145 -15.35 -16.82 1.80
CA CYS A 145 -16.69 -16.82 1.23
C CYS A 145 -17.39 -18.15 1.45
N THR A 146 -18.71 -18.14 1.31
CA THR A 146 -19.52 -19.35 1.12
C THR A 146 -19.07 -20.08 -0.15
N GLU A 147 -19.36 -21.39 -0.25
CA GLU A 147 -18.94 -22.20 -1.40
C GLU A 147 -19.48 -21.69 -2.74
N ASP A 148 -20.69 -21.13 -2.72
CA ASP A 148 -21.34 -20.51 -3.88
C ASP A 148 -20.88 -19.05 -4.14
N GLY A 149 -20.03 -18.50 -3.27
CA GLY A 149 -19.56 -17.12 -3.32
C GLY A 149 -20.63 -16.07 -3.03
N ALA A 150 -21.81 -16.45 -2.55
CA ALA A 150 -22.93 -15.52 -2.34
C ALA A 150 -22.72 -14.55 -1.17
N ALA A 151 -21.89 -14.93 -0.18
CA ALA A 151 -21.50 -14.05 0.91
C ALA A 151 -20.02 -14.23 1.25
N CYS A 152 -19.34 -13.13 1.54
CA CYS A 152 -17.94 -13.12 1.91
C CYS A 152 -17.73 -12.26 3.16
N TRP A 153 -16.75 -12.60 3.98
CA TRP A 153 -16.41 -11.89 5.21
C TRP A 153 -14.89 -11.86 5.43
N GLY A 154 -14.43 -10.87 6.19
CA GLY A 154 -13.01 -10.65 6.40
C GLY A 154 -12.40 -11.71 7.31
N ARG A 155 -11.15 -12.08 7.06
CA ARG A 155 -10.35 -13.01 7.86
C ARG A 155 -8.97 -12.44 8.07
N SER A 156 -8.28 -13.00 9.06
CA SER A 156 -6.97 -12.53 9.49
C SER A 156 -7.04 -11.03 9.75
N CYS A 157 -7.82 -10.65 10.77
CA CYS A 157 -8.11 -9.26 11.05
C CYS A 157 -7.33 -8.80 12.27
N LEU A 158 -6.91 -7.54 12.24
CA LEU A 158 -6.31 -6.90 13.39
C LEU A 158 -7.41 -6.37 14.31
N THR A 159 -7.40 -6.77 15.58
CA THR A 159 -8.34 -6.26 16.60
C THR A 159 -7.86 -4.95 17.24
N ARG A 160 -6.58 -4.60 17.03
CA ARG A 160 -5.96 -3.35 17.46
C ARG A 160 -4.95 -2.94 16.41
N ARG A 161 -4.70 -1.64 16.34
CA ARG A 161 -3.61 -1.12 15.52
C ARG A 161 -2.31 -1.78 16.00
N PRO A 162 -1.52 -2.37 15.09
CA PRO A 162 -0.23 -2.93 15.44
C PRO A 162 0.64 -1.85 16.10
N ALA A 163 1.30 -2.19 17.21
CA ALA A 163 2.36 -1.32 17.72
C ALA A 163 3.44 -1.28 16.63
N GLY A 164 3.66 -0.11 16.03
CA GLY A 164 4.42 0.01 14.79
C GLY A 164 5.73 -0.77 14.80
N ALA A 165 5.98 -1.53 13.73
CA ALA A 165 7.18 -2.35 13.58
C ALA A 165 8.49 -1.54 13.68
N CYS A 166 8.39 -0.24 13.46
CA CYS A 166 9.44 0.75 13.61
C CYS A 166 8.86 2.07 14.14
N THR A 167 9.73 3.04 14.40
CA THR A 167 9.33 4.42 14.70
C THR A 167 10.21 5.36 13.86
N PRO A 168 9.64 6.35 13.16
CA PRO A 168 10.43 7.34 12.44
C PRO A 168 11.34 8.13 13.37
N ALA A 169 12.24 8.91 12.77
CA ALA A 169 13.04 9.87 13.54
C ALA A 169 12.12 10.77 14.41
N PRO A 170 12.58 11.20 15.60
CA PRO A 170 11.82 12.10 16.45
C PRO A 170 11.31 13.35 15.72
N LEU A 171 10.12 13.84 16.08
CA LEU A 171 9.48 14.96 15.38
C LEU A 171 10.33 16.24 15.40
N ASP A 172 11.09 16.49 16.48
CA ASP A 172 12.03 17.60 16.56
C ASP A 172 13.20 17.45 15.57
N ARG A 173 13.68 16.22 15.35
CA ARG A 173 14.69 15.90 14.33
C ARG A 173 14.13 16.05 12.92
N MET A 174 12.90 15.61 12.67
CA MET A 174 12.21 15.81 11.38
C MET A 174 11.97 17.30 11.09
N ASN A 175 11.84 18.14 12.13
CA ASN A 175 11.64 19.58 11.98
C ASN A 175 12.94 20.40 11.95
N MET A 176 14.10 19.76 11.81
CA MET A 176 15.36 20.48 11.62
C MET A 176 15.53 21.00 10.19
N ASP A 177 16.17 22.16 10.07
CA ASP A 177 16.37 22.85 8.80
C ASP A 177 17.16 22.02 7.76
N ASP A 178 18.07 21.15 8.20
CA ASP A 178 18.87 20.31 7.31
C ASP A 178 18.02 19.26 6.57
N PHE A 179 16.88 18.86 7.14
CA PHE A 179 15.92 17.97 6.51
C PHE A 179 14.88 18.77 5.71
N LEU A 180 14.35 19.86 6.26
CA LEU A 180 13.21 20.56 5.66
C LEU A 180 13.54 21.75 4.76
N ARG A 181 14.68 22.42 4.90
CA ARG A 181 15.00 23.61 4.08
C ARG A 181 15.80 23.26 2.85
N GLY A 182 15.37 23.75 1.69
CA GLY A 182 16.10 23.61 0.44
C GLY A 182 16.94 24.85 0.06
N GLY A 183 16.75 25.99 0.74
CA GLY A 183 17.38 27.26 0.37
C GLY A 183 16.33 28.35 0.42
N ASP A 184 15.98 28.91 -0.75
CA ASP A 184 14.83 29.82 -0.94
C ASP A 184 13.48 29.07 -1.05
N GLY A 185 13.44 27.82 -0.58
CA GLY A 185 12.33 26.88 -0.60
C GLY A 185 12.53 25.77 0.42
N GLY A 186 11.69 24.74 0.39
CA GLY A 186 11.66 23.70 1.42
C GLY A 186 11.09 22.36 0.92
N ALA A 187 10.99 21.41 1.85
CA ALA A 187 10.36 20.11 1.62
C ALA A 187 8.92 20.33 1.15
N PHE A 188 8.55 19.71 0.03
CA PHE A 188 7.25 19.90 -0.59
C PHE A 188 6.34 18.68 -0.47
N ASP A 189 6.93 17.50 -0.46
CA ASP A 189 6.25 16.22 -0.25
C ASP A 189 7.04 15.32 0.71
N LEU A 190 6.33 14.43 1.41
CA LEU A 190 6.83 13.52 2.44
C LEU A 190 6.23 12.13 2.22
N GLU A 191 7.05 11.09 2.27
CA GLU A 191 6.58 9.70 2.32
C GLU A 191 7.41 8.89 3.34
N LEU A 192 6.82 7.86 3.92
CA LEU A 192 7.50 6.95 4.84
C LEU A 192 7.46 5.50 4.33
N ASP A 193 8.58 4.81 4.46
CA ASP A 193 8.68 3.38 4.13
C ASP A 193 8.39 2.46 5.33
N ASP A 194 8.37 1.15 5.07
CA ASP A 194 8.07 0.13 6.09
C ASP A 194 9.17 -0.01 7.16
N ALA A 195 10.35 0.58 6.92
CA ALA A 195 11.43 0.72 7.89
C ALA A 195 11.40 2.08 8.61
N CYS A 196 10.33 2.87 8.43
CA CYS A 196 10.12 4.19 8.99
C CYS A 196 11.18 5.22 8.59
N ASN A 197 11.87 5.03 7.47
CA ASN A 197 12.65 6.12 6.88
C ASN A 197 11.67 7.14 6.31
N ALA A 198 11.91 8.42 6.62
CA ALA A 198 11.18 9.52 6.05
C ALA A 198 11.90 10.07 4.83
N TYR A 199 11.20 10.21 3.72
CA TYR A 199 11.73 10.77 2.48
C TYR A 199 11.04 12.09 2.20
N VAL A 200 11.81 13.13 1.90
CA VAL A 200 11.28 14.39 1.39
C VAL A 200 11.95 14.79 0.09
N VAL A 201 11.17 15.42 -0.77
CA VAL A 201 11.68 16.15 -1.93
C VAL A 201 11.60 17.65 -1.66
N THR A 202 12.63 18.39 -2.06
CA THR A 202 12.65 19.84 -1.92
C THR A 202 12.24 20.54 -3.20
N MET A 203 11.80 21.79 -3.08
CA MET A 203 11.62 22.71 -4.20
C MET A 203 12.44 23.97 -4.00
N ILE A 204 13.44 24.22 -4.86
CA ILE A 204 14.36 25.35 -4.72
C ILE A 204 14.72 25.95 -6.06
N SER A 205 15.06 27.24 -6.08
CA SER A 205 15.81 27.81 -7.19
C SER A 205 17.26 27.30 -7.14
N GLY A 206 17.57 26.22 -7.88
CA GLY A 206 18.91 25.62 -7.90
C GLY A 206 18.92 24.11 -8.08
N THR A 207 19.67 23.40 -7.22
CA THR A 207 19.69 21.93 -7.18
C THR A 207 18.76 21.45 -6.08
N ASP A 208 17.65 20.81 -6.45
CA ASP A 208 16.77 20.16 -5.49
C ASP A 208 17.34 18.86 -4.94
N TYR A 209 16.75 18.38 -3.85
CA TYR A 209 17.24 17.21 -3.14
C TYR A 209 16.13 16.23 -2.83
N LEU A 210 16.44 14.94 -3.02
CA LEU A 210 15.79 13.89 -2.27
C LEU A 210 16.56 13.71 -0.96
N ARG A 211 15.86 13.68 0.16
CA ARG A 211 16.45 13.49 1.48
C ARG A 211 15.78 12.34 2.18
N GLN A 212 16.58 11.43 2.71
CA GLN A 212 16.12 10.34 3.56
C GLN A 212 16.60 10.60 4.98
N LEU A 213 15.69 10.52 5.94
CA LEU A 213 15.98 10.55 7.36
C LEU A 213 15.61 9.21 7.98
N SER A 214 16.61 8.47 8.42
CA SER A 214 16.43 7.17 9.06
C SER A 214 15.94 7.30 10.50
N PRO A 215 15.34 6.25 11.09
CA PRO A 215 14.87 6.24 12.49
C PRO A 215 15.90 6.71 13.53
N ASP A 216 17.19 6.45 13.30
CA ASP A 216 18.29 6.86 14.17
C ASP A 216 18.68 8.35 14.03
N GLY A 217 18.04 9.07 13.11
CA GLY A 217 18.29 10.48 12.80
C GLY A 217 19.38 10.71 11.76
N THR A 218 19.92 9.65 11.14
CA THR A 218 20.90 9.73 10.05
C THR A 218 20.25 10.31 8.81
N LEU A 219 20.85 11.38 8.26
CA LEU A 219 20.39 12.07 7.06
C LEU A 219 21.26 11.68 5.86
N THR A 220 20.61 11.17 4.82
CA THR A 220 21.22 10.91 3.51
C THR A 220 20.58 11.84 2.48
N ILE A 221 21.41 12.42 1.60
CA ILE A 221 20.99 13.44 0.63
C ILE A 221 21.46 13.01 -0.75
N TRP A 222 20.56 13.06 -1.73
CA TRP A 222 20.84 12.89 -3.14
C TRP A 222 20.54 14.17 -3.90
N ASN A 223 21.41 14.50 -4.85
CA ASN A 223 21.24 15.68 -5.67
C ASN A 223 20.24 15.40 -6.80
N GLY A 224 19.30 16.31 -6.98
CA GLY A 224 18.42 16.33 -8.14
C GLY A 224 19.13 16.82 -9.40
N VAL A 225 18.34 16.95 -10.46
CA VAL A 225 18.74 17.65 -11.68
C VAL A 225 18.65 19.16 -11.42
N THR A 226 19.72 19.89 -11.74
CA THR A 226 19.77 21.35 -11.54
C THR A 226 18.73 22.07 -12.40
N ASN A 227 18.07 23.07 -11.81
CA ASN A 227 17.03 23.92 -12.42
C ASN A 227 15.70 23.20 -12.72
N LEU A 228 15.48 22.01 -12.17
CA LEU A 228 14.16 21.36 -12.14
C LEU A 228 13.71 21.26 -10.70
N ASN A 229 12.44 21.58 -10.46
CA ASN A 229 11.83 21.40 -9.14
C ASN A 229 11.43 19.93 -8.96
N MET A 230 11.59 19.36 -7.77
CA MET A 230 10.95 18.07 -7.47
C MET A 230 9.49 18.28 -7.03
N GLY A 231 8.60 17.36 -7.39
CA GLY A 231 7.17 17.48 -7.12
C GLY A 231 6.66 16.52 -6.05
N GLU A 232 6.90 15.23 -6.20
CA GLU A 232 6.36 14.20 -5.32
C GLU A 232 7.37 13.10 -5.11
N VAL A 233 7.24 12.37 -4.00
CA VAL A 233 8.04 11.18 -3.70
C VAL A 233 7.11 10.03 -3.33
N ALA A 234 7.37 8.86 -3.90
CA ALA A 234 6.63 7.65 -3.55
C ALA A 234 7.61 6.51 -3.28
N VAL A 235 7.40 5.83 -2.16
CA VAL A 235 8.21 4.68 -1.77
C VAL A 235 7.42 3.40 -1.96
N ARG A 236 8.05 2.43 -2.63
CA ARG A 236 7.50 1.09 -2.78
C ARG A 236 7.55 0.41 -1.42
N ARG A 237 6.37 0.15 -0.87
CA ARG A 237 6.20 -0.69 0.32
C ARG A 237 6.46 -2.15 -0.06
N ILE A 238 7.02 -2.93 0.86
CA ILE A 238 7.46 -4.30 0.62
C ILE A 238 6.24 -5.18 0.29
N GLU A 239 6.37 -6.08 -0.69
CA GLU A 239 5.34 -7.05 -1.05
C GLU A 239 5.25 -8.17 0.00
N GLY A 240 4.03 -8.49 0.44
CA GLY A 240 3.74 -9.59 1.36
C GLY A 240 3.47 -9.11 2.79
N ASP A 241 2.19 -8.85 3.08
CA ASP A 241 1.64 -8.31 4.32
C ASP A 241 2.28 -6.98 4.79
N GLU A 242 1.57 -6.21 5.61
CA GLU A 242 1.94 -4.86 6.09
C GLU A 242 3.26 -4.81 6.91
N PHE A 243 4.03 -5.90 6.94
CA PHE A 243 5.29 -6.08 7.68
C PHE A 243 6.41 -6.78 6.88
N GLY A 244 6.31 -6.83 5.55
CA GLY A 244 7.39 -7.18 4.60
C GLY A 244 8.57 -8.00 5.13
N THR A 245 8.60 -9.31 4.85
CA THR A 245 9.73 -10.21 5.21
C THR A 245 10.89 -10.20 4.21
N GLY A 246 10.90 -9.26 3.26
CA GLY A 246 11.95 -9.13 2.25
C GLY A 246 13.14 -8.31 2.73
N ASP A 247 14.36 -8.79 2.48
CA ASP A 247 15.62 -8.10 2.85
C ASP A 247 15.99 -6.93 1.90
N GLY A 248 15.08 -6.51 1.01
CA GLY A 248 15.34 -5.49 -0.01
C GLY A 248 14.86 -4.10 0.41
N GLU A 249 15.72 -3.09 0.30
CA GLU A 249 15.31 -1.68 0.43
C GLU A 249 14.38 -1.32 -0.74
N GLY A 250 13.13 -0.93 -0.45
CA GLY A 250 12.13 -0.58 -1.46
C GLY A 250 12.62 0.47 -2.47
N GLN A 251 12.09 0.42 -3.69
CA GLN A 251 12.36 1.41 -4.74
C GLN A 251 11.69 2.75 -4.40
N VAL A 252 12.36 3.87 -4.66
CA VAL A 252 11.80 5.21 -4.47
C VAL A 252 11.69 5.90 -5.82
N GLY A 253 10.48 6.31 -6.18
CA GLY A 253 10.20 7.15 -7.34
C GLY A 253 10.05 8.60 -6.89
N LEU A 254 10.38 9.54 -7.78
CA LEU A 254 10.09 10.96 -7.57
C LEU A 254 9.72 11.65 -8.88
N THR A 255 8.95 12.72 -8.82
CA THR A 255 8.63 13.54 -10.00
C THR A 255 9.48 14.79 -10.07
N TYR A 256 9.76 15.24 -11.29
CA TYR A 256 10.27 16.57 -11.59
C TYR A 256 9.18 17.40 -12.27
N VAL A 257 8.96 18.60 -11.73
CA VAL A 257 8.02 19.60 -12.21
C VAL A 257 8.80 20.81 -12.72
N CYS A 258 8.19 21.57 -13.64
CA CYS A 258 8.87 22.72 -14.23
C CYS A 258 8.20 24.02 -13.82
N CYS A 259 8.97 24.88 -13.15
CA CYS A 259 8.55 26.23 -12.81
C CYS A 259 8.91 27.20 -13.94
N ALA A 260 7.89 27.72 -14.64
CA ALA A 260 8.08 28.71 -15.71
C ALA A 260 8.75 30.01 -15.22
N ALA A 261 8.49 30.41 -13.97
CA ALA A 261 9.12 31.57 -13.34
C ALA A 261 10.58 31.33 -12.93
N CYS A 262 11.01 30.08 -12.84
CA CYS A 262 12.34 29.66 -12.39
C CYS A 262 13.31 29.39 -13.57
N GLY A 263 12.88 29.68 -14.80
CA GLY A 263 13.70 29.57 -16.00
C GLY A 263 13.28 28.47 -16.97
N CYS A 264 12.24 27.67 -16.64
CA CYS A 264 11.68 26.71 -17.58
C CYS A 264 11.01 27.42 -18.76
N VAL A 265 11.56 27.30 -19.96
CA VAL A 265 11.04 27.80 -21.24
C VAL A 265 10.50 26.66 -22.09
N SER A 266 9.18 26.55 -22.17
CA SER A 266 8.39 25.80 -23.18
C SER A 266 8.50 24.27 -23.23
N SER A 267 9.69 23.70 -23.19
CA SER A 267 9.99 22.28 -23.51
C SER A 267 10.99 21.64 -22.56
N ASP A 268 11.29 22.31 -21.44
CA ASP A 268 12.22 21.76 -20.46
C ASP A 268 11.66 20.46 -19.87
N PRO A 269 12.55 19.47 -19.69
CA PRO A 269 12.12 18.11 -19.38
C PRO A 269 11.52 18.04 -17.99
N GLN A 270 10.28 17.55 -17.93
CA GLN A 270 9.59 17.10 -16.73
C GLN A 270 9.58 15.58 -16.75
N GLY A 271 9.26 14.94 -15.64
CA GLY A 271 9.25 13.49 -15.67
C GLY A 271 9.33 12.81 -14.32
N VAL A 272 9.75 11.55 -14.40
CA VAL A 272 9.87 10.66 -13.24
C VAL A 272 11.31 10.19 -13.18
N ALA A 273 11.87 10.20 -11.98
CA ALA A 273 13.19 9.68 -11.68
C ALA A 273 13.11 8.60 -10.60
N ARG A 274 14.24 7.95 -10.36
CA ARG A 274 14.37 6.91 -9.35
C ARG A 274 15.58 7.15 -8.46
N LEU A 275 15.37 6.97 -7.17
CA LEU A 275 16.11 6.01 -6.36
C LEU A 275 17.39 5.34 -6.89
N ASP A 276 18.57 5.96 -6.97
CA ASP A 276 19.82 5.19 -7.09
C ASP A 276 20.59 5.16 -5.75
N ARG A 277 20.47 4.04 -5.04
CA ARG A 277 21.15 3.83 -3.76
C ARG A 277 22.62 3.45 -3.92
N ALA A 278 23.02 2.93 -5.08
CA ALA A 278 24.39 2.44 -5.30
C ALA A 278 25.40 3.59 -5.43
N ASP A 279 24.95 4.77 -5.84
CA ASP A 279 25.77 5.97 -5.92
C ASP A 279 25.03 7.21 -5.35
N PRO A 280 25.14 7.46 -4.02
CA PRO A 280 24.55 8.65 -3.40
C PRO A 280 25.12 9.98 -3.92
N SER A 281 26.26 9.94 -4.62
CA SER A 281 26.89 11.12 -5.21
C SER A 281 26.41 11.42 -6.63
N ALA A 282 25.73 10.46 -7.27
CA ALA A 282 25.11 10.66 -8.57
C ALA A 282 23.91 11.61 -8.46
N SER A 283 23.74 12.45 -9.48
CA SER A 283 22.46 13.14 -9.67
C SER A 283 21.36 12.10 -9.93
N LEU A 284 20.10 12.41 -9.60
CA LEU A 284 18.94 11.57 -9.89
C LEU A 284 18.35 11.95 -11.26
N PRO A 285 18.84 11.41 -12.39
CA PRO A 285 18.34 11.77 -13.72
C PRO A 285 16.89 11.30 -13.89
N MET A 286 16.15 12.03 -14.72
CA MET A 286 14.86 11.55 -15.23
C MET A 286 15.06 10.26 -16.03
N VAL A 287 14.19 9.31 -15.75
CA VAL A 287 14.11 8.02 -16.43
C VAL A 287 12.95 8.01 -17.43
N ILE A 288 11.85 8.66 -17.06
CA ILE A 288 10.68 8.85 -17.92
C ILE A 288 10.51 10.35 -18.16
N THR A 289 10.40 10.77 -19.41
CA THR A 289 10.11 12.15 -19.78
C THR A 289 8.61 12.34 -19.92
N ALA A 290 8.05 13.30 -19.17
CA ALA A 290 6.67 13.73 -19.27
C ALA A 290 6.51 14.95 -20.18
N MET A 291 5.33 15.08 -20.79
CA MET A 291 4.91 16.28 -21.49
C MET A 291 4.55 17.37 -20.48
N PRO A 292 4.93 18.63 -20.71
CA PRO A 292 4.53 19.73 -19.85
C PRO A 292 3.01 19.84 -19.70
N SER A 293 2.50 19.77 -18.47
CA SER A 293 1.07 19.94 -18.14
C SER A 293 0.87 21.23 -17.32
N PRO A 294 0.28 22.29 -17.90
CA PRO A 294 0.01 23.55 -17.19
C PRO A 294 -1.32 23.51 -16.41
N GLY A 295 -1.38 24.17 -15.25
CA GLY A 295 -2.60 24.35 -14.45
C GLY A 295 -2.37 25.27 -13.23
N GLU A 296 -3.46 25.79 -12.66
CA GLU A 296 -3.50 26.31 -11.29
C GLU A 296 -4.14 25.21 -10.44
N GLY A 297 -3.32 24.25 -10.00
CA GLY A 297 -3.77 23.11 -9.20
C GLY A 297 -3.97 23.46 -7.72
N PRO A 298 -3.90 22.49 -6.80
CA PRO A 298 -4.33 22.64 -5.42
C PRO A 298 -3.46 23.63 -4.61
N PHE A 299 -2.24 23.91 -5.06
CA PHE A 299 -1.40 24.92 -4.41
C PHE A 299 -1.63 26.34 -4.95
N GLN A 300 -2.43 26.50 -6.00
CA GLN A 300 -2.75 27.77 -6.68
C GLN A 300 -1.50 28.52 -7.11
N ARG A 301 -0.48 27.78 -7.58
CA ARG A 301 0.82 28.28 -8.00
C ARG A 301 1.30 27.50 -9.21
N SER A 302 1.44 28.19 -10.34
CA SER A 302 1.96 27.60 -11.58
C SER A 302 3.39 27.05 -11.47
N GLU A 303 4.14 27.42 -10.43
CA GLU A 303 5.47 26.92 -10.13
C GLU A 303 5.46 25.56 -9.42
N LEU A 304 4.32 25.22 -8.83
CA LEU A 304 4.09 23.99 -8.07
C LEU A 304 3.22 23.04 -8.89
N ASP A 305 2.09 23.52 -9.41
CA ASP A 305 1.02 22.72 -9.98
C ASP A 305 1.22 22.36 -11.47
N THR A 306 2.42 21.91 -11.85
CA THR A 306 2.76 21.52 -13.23
C THR A 306 3.38 20.15 -13.31
N GLY A 307 3.25 19.50 -14.47
CA GLY A 307 3.90 18.23 -14.74
C GLY A 307 3.25 17.01 -14.10
N PRO A 308 4.01 15.90 -14.00
CA PRO A 308 3.48 14.65 -13.47
C PRO A 308 3.16 14.77 -11.98
N TYR A 309 1.99 14.27 -11.60
CA TYR A 309 1.39 14.38 -10.26
C TYR A 309 0.54 13.15 -9.95
N GLY A 310 0.22 12.91 -8.69
CA GLY A 310 -0.44 11.68 -8.25
C GLY A 310 0.49 10.47 -8.28
N LEU A 311 1.77 10.67 -7.95
CA LEU A 311 2.76 9.60 -7.86
C LEU A 311 2.43 8.64 -6.71
N THR A 312 2.20 7.36 -6.99
CA THR A 312 1.90 6.37 -5.95
C THR A 312 2.32 4.95 -6.35
N TRP A 313 2.78 4.15 -5.38
CA TRP A 313 3.03 2.72 -5.59
C TRP A 313 1.78 1.91 -5.22
N GLY A 314 1.26 1.13 -6.16
CA GLY A 314 0.18 0.18 -5.90
C GLY A 314 0.66 -1.00 -5.04
N ARG A 315 -0.30 -1.75 -4.46
CA ARG A 315 -0.01 -3.02 -3.75
C ARG A 315 0.43 -4.14 -4.69
N ASP A 316 0.37 -3.92 -5.99
CA ASP A 316 0.88 -4.77 -7.06
C ASP A 316 2.36 -4.51 -7.39
N ASN A 317 3.03 -3.63 -6.62
CA ASN A 317 4.39 -3.13 -6.88
C ASN A 317 4.55 -2.37 -8.19
N THR A 318 3.47 -1.78 -8.72
CA THR A 318 3.56 -0.92 -9.89
C THR A 318 3.57 0.54 -9.46
N LEU A 319 4.42 1.35 -10.08
CA LEU A 319 4.38 2.81 -9.91
C LEU A 319 3.34 3.40 -10.84
N TYR A 320 2.44 4.21 -10.28
CA TYR A 320 1.42 4.93 -11.01
C TYR A 320 1.72 6.42 -10.98
N VAL A 321 1.51 7.08 -12.13
CA VAL A 321 1.80 8.50 -12.30
C VAL A 321 0.73 9.14 -13.18
N GLY A 322 0.24 10.30 -12.77
CA GLY A 322 -0.70 11.10 -13.54
C GLY A 322 -0.02 12.16 -14.41
N ASN A 323 -0.70 12.61 -15.46
CA ASN A 323 -0.31 13.73 -16.34
C ASN A 323 1.06 13.55 -17.02
N VAL A 324 1.37 12.34 -17.47
CA VAL A 324 2.66 12.03 -18.08
C VAL A 324 2.67 12.36 -19.56
N THR A 325 1.71 11.87 -20.35
CA THR A 325 1.63 12.13 -21.80
C THR A 325 0.67 13.25 -22.13
N ALA A 326 -0.34 13.49 -21.29
CA ALA A 326 -1.34 14.53 -21.45
C ALA A 326 -2.13 14.73 -20.15
N GLN A 327 -2.85 15.84 -20.00
CA GLN A 327 -3.64 16.05 -18.77
C GLN A 327 -4.66 14.93 -18.56
N GLY A 328 -4.75 14.45 -17.32
CA GLY A 328 -5.69 13.43 -16.88
C GLY A 328 -5.33 12.00 -17.27
N ASP A 329 -4.20 11.74 -17.95
CA ASP A 329 -3.75 10.37 -18.14
C ASP A 329 -3.17 9.80 -16.85
N LEU A 330 -3.53 8.57 -16.52
CA LEU A 330 -2.91 7.80 -15.45
C LEU A 330 -2.16 6.64 -16.11
N VAL A 331 -0.88 6.51 -15.81
CA VAL A 331 -0.02 5.51 -16.43
C VAL A 331 0.61 4.58 -15.41
N ARG A 332 0.89 3.34 -15.81
CA ARG A 332 1.92 2.50 -15.19
C ARG A 332 3.28 2.99 -15.65
N ALA A 333 4.19 3.22 -14.72
CA ALA A 333 5.55 3.66 -14.97
C ALA A 333 6.55 2.52 -14.69
N ASP A 334 7.29 2.12 -15.72
CA ASP A 334 8.41 1.19 -15.59
C ASP A 334 9.72 2.00 -15.53
N LEU A 335 10.27 2.10 -14.33
CA LEU A 335 11.51 2.82 -14.04
C LEU A 335 12.77 2.07 -14.47
N ASP A 336 12.70 0.80 -14.84
CA ASP A 336 13.84 0.05 -15.39
C ASP A 336 13.87 0.14 -16.91
N ALA A 337 12.71 0.01 -17.55
CA ALA A 337 12.58 0.15 -19.00
C ALA A 337 12.55 1.62 -19.46
N GLY A 338 12.23 2.57 -18.58
CA GLY A 338 12.01 3.97 -18.94
C GLY A 338 10.80 4.16 -19.85
N SER A 339 9.73 3.41 -19.58
CA SER A 339 8.52 3.38 -20.42
C SER A 339 7.25 3.53 -19.58
N THR A 340 6.16 3.87 -20.26
CA THR A 340 4.84 4.03 -19.63
C THR A 340 3.75 3.35 -20.43
N GLU A 341 2.71 2.90 -19.73
CA GLU A 341 1.47 2.39 -20.31
C GLU A 341 0.28 3.14 -19.70
N GLU A 342 -0.51 3.83 -20.52
CA GLU A 342 -1.74 4.49 -20.06
C GLU A 342 -2.80 3.44 -19.69
N ILE A 343 -3.34 3.56 -18.48
CA ILE A 343 -4.41 2.67 -17.98
C ILE A 343 -5.76 3.37 -17.93
N HIS A 344 -5.77 4.68 -17.67
CA HIS A 344 -6.99 5.47 -17.60
C HIS A 344 -6.76 6.86 -18.18
N ARG A 345 -7.84 7.44 -18.71
CA ARG A 345 -7.95 8.85 -19.06
C ARG A 345 -9.09 9.48 -18.27
N LEU A 346 -8.74 10.26 -17.27
CA LEU A 346 -9.67 11.00 -16.43
C LEU A 346 -10.07 12.34 -17.07
N PRO A 347 -11.22 12.91 -16.68
CA PRO A 347 -11.79 14.09 -17.37
C PRO A 347 -10.99 15.38 -17.15
N ALA A 348 -10.15 15.43 -16.12
CA ALA A 348 -9.38 16.62 -15.74
C ALA A 348 -7.98 16.25 -15.23
N ARG A 349 -7.16 17.26 -14.92
CA ARG A 349 -5.77 17.07 -14.48
C ARG A 349 -5.74 16.32 -13.14
N ILE A 350 -4.81 15.36 -13.00
CA ILE A 350 -4.64 14.59 -11.76
C ILE A 350 -3.82 15.40 -10.75
N HIS A 351 -4.30 15.51 -9.50
CA HIS A 351 -3.64 16.25 -8.42
C HIS A 351 -3.00 15.36 -7.36
N ALA A 352 -3.63 14.23 -7.05
CA ALA A 352 -3.14 13.31 -6.04
C ALA A 352 -3.65 11.90 -6.35
N SER A 353 -2.96 10.90 -5.83
CA SER A 353 -3.42 9.52 -5.90
C SER A 353 -2.99 8.76 -4.66
N ALA A 354 -3.79 7.79 -4.26
CA ALA A 354 -3.43 6.87 -3.19
C ALA A 354 -3.97 5.47 -3.47
N VAL A 355 -3.29 4.49 -2.88
CA VAL A 355 -3.77 3.12 -2.85
C VAL A 355 -5.11 3.04 -2.12
N PHE A 356 -6.11 2.47 -2.78
CA PHE A 356 -7.35 2.11 -2.12
C PHE A 356 -7.26 0.66 -1.63
N ASP A 357 -7.13 -0.29 -2.55
CA ASP A 357 -7.01 -1.71 -2.25
C ASP A 357 -5.92 -2.36 -3.12
N ARG A 358 -5.95 -3.68 -3.28
CA ARG A 358 -4.96 -4.41 -4.10
C ARG A 358 -5.07 -4.10 -5.60
N HIS A 359 -6.26 -3.78 -6.06
CA HIS A 359 -6.60 -3.67 -7.48
C HIS A 359 -7.11 -2.28 -7.87
N SER A 360 -7.15 -1.30 -6.96
CA SER A 360 -7.65 0.04 -7.26
C SER A 360 -6.93 1.15 -6.51
N LEU A 361 -6.96 2.33 -7.13
CA LEU A 361 -6.45 3.59 -6.59
C LEU A 361 -7.59 4.59 -6.45
N LEU A 362 -7.47 5.49 -5.48
CA LEU A 362 -8.18 6.77 -5.50
C LEU A 362 -7.32 7.79 -6.24
N VAL A 363 -7.94 8.54 -7.15
CA VAL A 363 -7.28 9.55 -7.99
C VAL A 363 -8.09 10.83 -7.94
N ALA A 364 -7.53 11.86 -7.32
CA ALA A 364 -8.13 13.18 -7.26
C ALA A 364 -7.77 13.99 -8.51
N VAL A 365 -8.75 14.65 -9.11
CA VAL A 365 -8.57 15.53 -10.27
C VAL A 365 -8.99 16.97 -9.96
N ASP A 366 -8.83 17.88 -10.93
CA ASP A 366 -9.33 19.26 -10.83
C ASP A 366 -10.79 19.32 -10.35
N GLU A 367 -11.14 20.42 -9.67
CA GLU A 367 -12.47 20.69 -9.11
C GLU A 367 -12.84 19.78 -7.92
N GLY A 368 -11.88 19.01 -7.40
CA GLY A 368 -12.06 18.20 -6.19
C GLY A 368 -12.86 16.92 -6.41
N VAL A 369 -12.94 16.41 -7.65
CA VAL A 369 -13.54 15.10 -7.92
C VAL A 369 -12.51 14.01 -7.65
N VAL A 370 -12.90 12.98 -6.92
CA VAL A 370 -12.06 11.81 -6.64
C VAL A 370 -12.66 10.59 -7.32
N HIS A 371 -11.89 9.97 -8.19
CA HIS A 371 -12.25 8.73 -8.87
C HIS A 371 -11.64 7.53 -8.16
N ARG A 372 -12.37 6.41 -8.10
CA ARG A 372 -11.76 5.10 -7.85
C ARG A 372 -11.53 4.42 -9.20
N VAL A 373 -10.29 4.04 -9.47
CA VAL A 373 -9.87 3.48 -10.76
C VAL A 373 -9.28 2.10 -10.56
N ALA A 374 -9.64 1.15 -11.43
CA ALA A 374 -9.05 -0.18 -11.42
C ALA A 374 -7.64 -0.14 -12.00
N THR A 375 -6.73 -0.88 -11.40
CA THR A 375 -5.32 -0.95 -11.81
C THR A 375 -5.09 -1.99 -12.91
N ASP A 376 -6.03 -2.89 -13.17
CA ASP A 376 -5.90 -4.03 -14.08
C ASP A 376 -7.02 -4.11 -15.13
N SER A 377 -7.97 -3.17 -15.10
CA SER A 377 -9.09 -3.09 -16.04
C SER A 377 -9.48 -1.62 -16.30
N ALA A 378 -10.41 -1.41 -17.24
CA ALA A 378 -10.92 -0.08 -17.57
C ALA A 378 -12.04 0.41 -16.62
N LEU A 379 -12.28 -0.28 -15.51
CA LEU A 379 -13.31 0.11 -14.55
C LEU A 379 -12.92 1.39 -13.81
N THR A 380 -13.86 2.31 -13.72
CA THR A 380 -13.70 3.60 -13.04
C THR A 380 -15.06 4.09 -12.55
N GLU A 381 -15.07 4.72 -11.38
CA GLU A 381 -16.26 5.38 -10.84
C GLU A 381 -15.87 6.69 -10.16
N VAL A 382 -16.84 7.61 -10.03
CA VAL A 382 -16.71 8.74 -9.11
C VAL A 382 -16.93 8.20 -7.71
N TRP A 383 -15.92 8.33 -6.86
CA TRP A 383 -15.96 7.87 -5.47
C TRP A 383 -16.49 8.97 -4.54
N ALA A 384 -16.01 10.21 -4.71
CA ALA A 384 -16.52 11.36 -3.95
C ALA A 384 -16.32 12.68 -4.69
N GLU A 385 -17.16 13.66 -4.34
CA GLU A 385 -16.98 15.07 -4.69
C GLU A 385 -16.56 15.84 -3.42
N VAL A 386 -15.30 16.26 -3.37
CA VAL A 386 -14.71 16.95 -2.20
C VAL A 386 -15.12 18.43 -2.16
N GLY A 387 -15.34 19.03 -3.33
CA GLY A 387 -15.79 20.43 -3.47
C GLY A 387 -14.67 21.47 -3.46
N GLU A 388 -13.41 21.04 -3.38
CA GLU A 388 -12.21 21.85 -3.60
C GLU A 388 -11.02 20.95 -3.99
N ASP A 389 -9.98 21.52 -4.61
CA ASP A 389 -8.84 20.74 -5.07
C ASP A 389 -8.07 20.09 -3.91
N VAL A 390 -7.69 18.84 -4.15
CA VAL A 390 -7.00 17.96 -3.20
C VAL A 390 -5.49 18.10 -3.34
N THR A 391 -4.78 18.36 -2.23
CA THR A 391 -3.30 18.39 -2.20
C THR A 391 -2.67 17.02 -1.97
N SER A 392 -3.34 16.14 -1.22
CA SER A 392 -2.93 14.75 -0.94
C SER A 392 -4.13 13.98 -0.38
N LEU A 393 -4.09 12.65 -0.49
CA LEU A 393 -5.03 11.76 0.18
C LEU A 393 -4.33 10.48 0.63
N VAL A 394 -4.79 9.89 1.73
CA VAL A 394 -4.21 8.67 2.32
C VAL A 394 -5.34 7.82 2.88
N ARG A 395 -5.32 6.52 2.61
CA ARG A 395 -6.21 5.53 3.25
C ARG A 395 -5.49 4.90 4.45
N ASP A 396 -6.13 4.94 5.62
CA ASP A 396 -5.62 4.26 6.82
C ASP A 396 -5.78 2.74 6.67
N PRO A 397 -4.68 1.95 6.70
CA PRO A 397 -4.73 0.51 6.52
C PRO A 397 -5.38 -0.25 7.70
N PHE A 398 -5.62 0.43 8.83
CA PHE A 398 -6.30 -0.18 9.98
C PHE A 398 -7.82 0.05 9.97
N THR A 399 -8.26 1.31 9.92
CA THR A 399 -9.71 1.62 9.96
C THR A 399 -10.36 1.69 8.58
N GLY A 400 -9.56 1.75 7.51
CA GLY A 400 -10.03 1.95 6.15
C GLY A 400 -10.47 3.39 5.83
N ARG A 401 -10.46 4.31 6.81
CA ARG A 401 -10.82 5.73 6.66
C ARG A 401 -9.87 6.43 5.69
N ILE A 402 -10.39 7.40 4.95
CA ILE A 402 -9.63 8.18 3.98
C ILE A 402 -9.49 9.60 4.50
N PHE A 403 -8.25 10.04 4.62
CA PHE A 403 -7.89 11.41 5.00
C PHE A 403 -7.50 12.17 3.74
N ILE A 404 -8.11 13.32 3.51
CA ILE A 404 -7.90 14.14 2.32
C ILE A 404 -7.47 15.54 2.75
N SER A 405 -6.28 15.97 2.36
CA SER A 405 -5.85 17.35 2.54
C SER A 405 -6.24 18.19 1.33
N VAL A 406 -6.74 19.38 1.59
CA VAL A 406 -7.37 20.23 0.57
C VAL A 406 -6.78 21.64 0.52
N THR A 407 -7.09 22.35 -0.57
CA THR A 407 -6.62 23.72 -0.87
C THR A 407 -6.84 24.71 0.27
N SER A 408 -7.91 24.57 1.06
CA SER A 408 -8.16 25.43 2.22
C SER A 408 -7.31 25.08 3.46
N ALA A 409 -6.31 24.21 3.35
CA ALA A 409 -5.48 23.73 4.46
C ALA A 409 -6.27 22.99 5.57
N ARG A 410 -7.33 22.28 5.17
CA ARG A 410 -8.07 21.35 6.03
C ARG A 410 -7.69 19.92 5.72
N ILE A 411 -7.89 19.03 6.68
CA ILE A 411 -7.89 17.59 6.48
C ILE A 411 -9.31 17.10 6.70
N LEU A 412 -9.92 16.55 5.67
CA LEU A 412 -11.25 15.96 5.69
C LEU A 412 -11.15 14.46 5.90
N GLU A 413 -12.14 13.89 6.57
CA GLU A 413 -12.22 12.45 6.84
C GLU A 413 -13.44 11.85 6.16
N TYR A 414 -13.21 10.74 5.46
CA TYR A 414 -14.22 10.01 4.70
C TYR A 414 -14.26 8.53 5.10
N THR A 415 -15.44 7.94 5.01
CA THR A 415 -15.62 6.49 5.02
C THR A 415 -15.14 5.86 3.70
N PRO A 416 -14.85 4.54 3.68
CA PRO A 416 -14.46 3.84 2.45
C PRO A 416 -15.42 3.98 1.26
N ASP A 417 -16.71 4.21 1.52
CA ASP A 417 -17.75 4.36 0.49
C ASP A 417 -17.90 5.79 -0.05
N GLY A 418 -17.02 6.73 0.35
CA GLY A 418 -17.05 8.10 -0.14
C GLY A 418 -17.94 9.06 0.67
N THR A 419 -18.48 8.63 1.81
CA THR A 419 -19.26 9.51 2.69
C THR A 419 -18.34 10.41 3.54
N LEU A 420 -18.54 11.73 3.46
CA LEU A 420 -17.84 12.70 4.30
C LEU A 420 -18.29 12.58 5.75
N LEU A 421 -17.34 12.38 6.67
CA LEU A 421 -17.57 12.43 8.11
C LEU A 421 -17.39 13.85 8.68
N GLY A 422 -16.51 14.63 8.09
CA GLY A 422 -16.32 16.04 8.42
C GLY A 422 -14.87 16.50 8.30
N GLU A 423 -14.59 17.66 8.89
CA GLU A 423 -13.23 18.15 9.11
C GLU A 423 -12.61 17.39 10.29
N TRP A 424 -11.44 16.79 10.06
CA TRP A 424 -10.69 16.05 11.05
C TRP A 424 -9.67 16.95 11.76
N GLU A 425 -8.86 17.67 10.97
CA GLU A 425 -7.80 18.55 11.46
C GLU A 425 -7.65 19.80 10.56
N SER A 426 -7.06 20.86 11.12
CA SER A 426 -6.84 22.14 10.42
C SER A 426 -5.42 22.66 10.66
N PRO A 427 -4.42 22.18 9.90
CA PRO A 427 -3.01 22.58 10.06
C PRO A 427 -2.72 24.08 9.88
N GLY A 428 -3.63 24.81 9.21
CA GLY A 428 -3.55 26.26 9.00
C GLY A 428 -2.74 26.70 7.78
N GLU A 429 -1.89 25.84 7.22
CA GLU A 429 -1.16 26.05 5.96
C GLU A 429 -1.26 24.81 5.06
N ARG A 430 -1.18 25.00 3.74
CA ARG A 430 -1.32 23.91 2.75
C ARG A 430 -0.15 22.94 2.86
N GLY A 431 -0.43 21.67 2.58
CA GLY A 431 0.50 20.60 2.84
C GLY A 431 0.01 19.26 2.32
N ARG A 432 0.79 18.23 2.58
CA ARG A 432 0.56 16.86 2.09
C ARG A 432 0.59 15.86 3.23
N LEU A 433 -0.12 14.76 3.03
CA LEU A 433 -0.31 13.67 4.00
C LEU A 433 0.61 12.50 3.68
N ALA A 434 1.08 11.83 4.73
CA ALA A 434 1.79 10.56 4.63
C ALA A 434 1.39 9.63 5.79
N TYR A 435 1.16 8.35 5.50
CA TYR A 435 0.99 7.34 6.56
C TYR A 435 2.33 6.72 6.91
N SER A 436 2.57 6.53 8.21
CA SER A 436 3.72 5.79 8.71
C SER A 436 3.33 4.46 9.37
N PRO A 437 4.17 3.40 9.26
CA PRO A 437 3.98 2.15 9.99
C PRO A 437 3.93 2.29 11.52
N ASP A 438 4.34 3.44 12.08
CA ASP A 438 4.20 3.72 13.51
C ASP A 438 2.75 3.96 13.96
N GLY A 439 1.81 3.98 13.01
CA GLY A 439 0.39 4.17 13.27
C GLY A 439 -0.06 5.63 13.34
N TYR A 440 0.77 6.56 12.86
CA TYR A 440 0.44 7.98 12.82
C TYR A 440 0.25 8.47 11.39
N LEU A 441 -0.57 9.52 11.28
CA LEU A 441 -0.66 10.32 10.08
C LEU A 441 0.27 11.52 10.22
N TYR A 442 1.16 11.68 9.26
CA TYR A 442 2.07 12.81 9.16
C TYR A 442 1.52 13.82 8.16
N TYR A 443 1.68 15.09 8.49
CA TYR A 443 1.33 16.20 7.61
C TYR A 443 2.54 17.10 7.42
N LEU A 444 2.99 17.26 6.18
CA LEU A 444 4.03 18.21 5.82
C LEU A 444 3.36 19.49 5.33
N ILE A 445 3.48 20.59 6.08
CA ILE A 445 3.25 21.93 5.53
C ILE A 445 4.25 22.12 4.40
N SER A 446 3.76 22.32 3.17
CA SER A 446 4.60 22.38 1.97
C SER A 446 5.46 23.64 1.98
N GLY A 447 6.77 23.43 1.85
CA GLY A 447 7.85 24.38 2.06
C GLY A 447 7.99 25.52 1.07
N TRP A 448 6.91 26.06 0.49
CA TRP A 448 6.98 27.11 -0.52
C TRP A 448 6.29 28.41 -0.07
N PRO A 449 6.98 29.56 -0.04
CA PRO A 449 8.37 29.75 -0.41
C PRO A 449 9.41 29.44 0.69
N THR A 450 9.07 29.25 1.97
CA THR A 450 10.14 29.04 2.98
C THR A 450 9.81 28.17 4.19
N ARG A 451 8.56 28.12 4.66
CA ARG A 451 8.22 27.36 5.86
C ARG A 451 7.77 25.95 5.47
N ALA A 452 8.57 24.96 5.83
CA ALA A 452 8.15 23.57 5.92
C ALA A 452 8.11 23.16 7.39
N GLU A 453 7.12 22.36 7.77
CA GLU A 453 6.97 21.82 9.11
C GLU A 453 6.24 20.48 9.01
N VAL A 454 6.75 19.49 9.75
CA VAL A 454 6.13 18.18 9.89
C VAL A 454 5.29 18.17 11.16
N LEU A 455 4.00 17.92 11.00
CA LEU A 455 3.04 17.66 12.07
C LEU A 455 2.75 16.16 12.12
N ARG A 456 2.34 15.68 13.29
CA ARG A 456 2.06 14.26 13.54
C ARG A 456 0.76 14.13 14.33
N TYR A 457 -0.15 13.30 13.82
CA TYR A 457 -1.48 13.09 14.37
C TYR A 457 -1.68 11.61 14.69
N ALA A 458 -2.18 11.33 15.90
CA ALA A 458 -2.48 9.97 16.31
C ALA A 458 -3.73 9.45 15.59
N LEU A 459 -3.63 8.27 15.01
CA LEU A 459 -4.79 7.56 14.47
C LEU A 459 -5.42 6.67 15.57
N PRO A 460 -6.69 6.26 15.43
CA PRO A 460 -7.34 5.39 16.40
C PRO A 460 -6.56 4.08 16.63
N GLU A 461 -6.43 3.68 17.90
CA GLU A 461 -5.77 2.42 18.32
C GLU A 461 -6.71 1.21 18.20
N THR A 462 -8.02 1.45 18.21
CA THR A 462 -9.08 0.44 18.12
C THR A 462 -10.11 0.86 17.06
N LEU A 463 -10.87 -0.11 16.56
CA LEU A 463 -12.00 0.10 15.63
C LEU A 463 -13.11 0.97 16.22
#